data_AF-A0A2A6DWP2-F1
#
_entry.id   AF-A0A2A6DWP2-F1
#
_cell.length_a   1.000
_cell.length_b   1.000
_cell.length_c   1.000
_cell.angle_alpha   90.00
_cell.angle_beta   90.00
_cell.angle_gamma   90.00
#
_symmetry.space_group_name_H-M   'P 1'
#
loop_
_entity.id
_entity.type
_entity.pdbx_description
1 polymer ?
#
loop_
_entity_poly.entity_id
_entity_poly.type
_entity_poly.pdbx_seq_one_letter_code
_entity_poly.pdbx_strand_id
1 'polypeptide(L)'
;MIKRLFLISILSYLAGIVTYIILLRIIWDQPLTDESHVIFGGIIVFGLVAAPIYWWCIKLLKKYTKRYAFLLYPFVCALVALIPAFFVLTVPYSAIGATVFSPEGWLFYGFFTASGIVFGLGWKLLKIDRFMPLHQLAAQFRMG
;
A
#
# COMPACT_ATOMS: atom_id res chain seq x y z
N MET A 1 9.60 -9.15 12.82
CA MET A 1 9.07 -8.95 11.44
C MET A 1 7.61 -8.52 11.45
N ILE A 2 6.71 -9.33 12.01
CA ILE A 2 5.25 -9.10 12.02
C ILE A 2 4.87 -7.70 12.55
N LYS A 3 5.39 -7.30 13.72
CA LYS A 3 5.11 -5.96 14.30
C LYS A 3 5.46 -4.79 13.36
N ARG A 4 6.56 -4.90 12.61
CA ARG A 4 7.00 -3.85 11.66
C ARG A 4 6.15 -3.84 10.40
N LEU A 5 5.75 -5.02 9.93
CA LEU A 5 4.83 -5.17 8.79
C LEU A 5 3.44 -4.63 9.14
N PHE A 6 2.96 -4.90 10.34
CA PHE A 6 1.69 -4.36 10.82
C PHE A 6 1.74 -2.84 10.92
N LEU A 7 2.79 -2.28 11.54
CA LEU A 7 2.98 -0.84 11.67
C LEU A 7 3.00 -0.14 10.30
N ILE A 8 3.75 -0.66 9.34
CA ILE A 8 3.82 -0.03 8.01
C ILE A 8 2.50 -0.15 7.25
N SER A 9 1.77 -1.26 7.38
CA SER A 9 0.45 -1.40 6.77
C SER A 9 -0.51 -0.35 7.32
N ILE A 10 -0.49 -0.09 8.64
CA ILE A 10 -1.31 0.97 9.24
C ILE A 10 -0.90 2.34 8.70
N LEU A 11 0.40 2.68 8.75
CA LEU A 11 0.89 3.98 8.28
C LEU A 11 0.59 4.21 6.79
N SER A 12 0.74 3.17 5.98
CA SER A 12 0.41 3.18 4.56
C SER A 12 -1.08 3.44 4.35
N TYR A 13 -1.95 2.73 5.06
CA TYR A 13 -3.39 2.93 4.98
C TYR A 13 -3.80 4.36 5.38
N LEU A 14 -3.25 4.87 6.49
CA LEU A 14 -3.52 6.24 6.94
C LEU A 14 -3.08 7.28 5.91
N ALA A 15 -1.91 7.10 5.29
CA ALA A 15 -1.46 7.97 4.20
C ALA A 15 -2.42 7.96 3.00
N GLY A 16 -2.97 6.78 2.67
CA GLY A 16 -4.02 6.65 1.68
C GLY A 16 -5.27 7.44 2.05
N ILE A 17 -5.82 7.25 3.25
CA ILE A 17 -7.03 7.94 3.71
C ILE A 17 -6.83 9.46 3.73
N VAL A 18 -5.71 9.94 4.25
CA VAL A 18 -5.40 11.38 4.25
C VAL A 18 -5.37 11.91 2.82
N THR A 19 -4.75 11.18 1.89
CA THR A 19 -4.72 11.57 0.46
C THR A 19 -6.12 11.58 -0.15
N TYR A 20 -6.96 10.59 0.17
CA TYR A 20 -8.34 10.51 -0.28
C TYR A 20 -9.14 11.75 0.18
N ILE A 21 -9.07 12.09 1.47
CA ILE A 21 -9.79 13.24 2.05
C ILE A 21 -9.31 14.56 1.40
N ILE A 22 -8.00 14.71 1.22
CA ILE A 22 -7.43 15.89 0.56
C ILE A 22 -7.94 16.01 -0.88
N LEU A 23 -7.92 14.92 -1.66
CA LEU A 23 -8.40 14.94 -3.04
C LEU A 23 -9.91 15.18 -3.13
N LEU A 24 -10.70 14.63 -2.20
CA LEU A 24 -12.13 14.88 -2.13
C LEU A 24 -12.42 16.38 -1.94
N ARG A 25 -11.66 17.01 -1.04
CA ARG A 25 -11.76 18.44 -0.79
C ARG A 25 -11.31 19.28 -1.99
N ILE A 26 -10.24 18.89 -2.68
CA ILE A 26 -9.71 19.64 -3.81
C ILE A 26 -10.62 19.56 -5.04
N ILE A 27 -11.12 18.35 -5.36
CA ILE A 27 -11.82 18.11 -6.62
C ILE A 27 -13.31 18.46 -6.52
N TRP A 28 -13.96 18.21 -5.36
CA TRP A 28 -15.40 18.44 -5.19
C TRP A 28 -15.76 19.46 -4.12
N ASP A 29 -14.80 20.01 -3.37
CA ASP A 29 -15.05 20.88 -2.19
C ASP A 29 -16.00 20.26 -1.13
N GLN A 30 -16.14 18.93 -1.17
CA GLN A 30 -17.04 18.19 -0.29
C GLN A 30 -16.30 17.66 0.95
N PRO A 31 -16.93 17.72 2.14
CA PRO A 31 -16.46 16.96 3.29
C PRO A 31 -16.74 15.47 3.09
N LEU A 32 -16.09 14.62 3.89
CA LEU A 32 -16.36 13.19 3.91
C LEU A 32 -17.71 12.95 4.60
N THR A 33 -18.78 12.75 3.83
CA THR A 33 -20.16 12.69 4.36
C THR A 33 -20.53 11.33 4.97
N ASP A 34 -19.94 10.24 4.48
CA ASP A 34 -20.11 8.88 5.01
C ASP A 34 -18.75 8.25 5.33
N GLU A 35 -18.15 8.75 6.40
CA GLU A 35 -16.78 8.39 6.82
C GLU A 35 -16.65 6.88 7.08
N SER A 36 -17.71 6.27 7.61
CA SER A 36 -17.71 4.86 8.00
C SER A 36 -17.52 3.94 6.80
N HIS A 37 -18.29 4.14 5.72
CA HIS A 37 -18.18 3.29 4.53
C HIS A 37 -16.80 3.38 3.88
N VAL A 38 -16.25 4.60 3.77
CA VAL A 38 -14.94 4.81 3.13
C VAL A 38 -13.82 4.25 3.98
N ILE A 39 -13.87 4.46 5.31
CA ILE A 39 -12.86 3.93 6.23
C ILE A 39 -12.94 2.41 6.29
N PHE A 40 -14.08 1.83 6.62
CA PHE A 40 -14.21 0.37 6.77
C PHE A 40 -14.04 -0.38 5.44
N GLY A 41 -14.65 0.12 4.36
CA GLY A 41 -14.45 -0.44 3.03
C GLY A 41 -12.99 -0.34 2.58
N GLY A 42 -12.35 0.80 2.85
CA GLY A 42 -10.93 1.00 2.60
C GLY A 42 -10.05 0.01 3.37
N ILE A 43 -10.33 -0.25 4.65
CA ILE A 43 -9.56 -1.22 5.46
C ILE A 43 -9.63 -2.61 4.84
N ILE A 44 -10.83 -3.05 4.44
CA ILE A 44 -11.04 -4.38 3.88
C ILE A 44 -10.27 -4.53 2.57
N VAL A 45 -10.46 -3.59 1.63
CA VAL A 45 -9.79 -3.66 0.33
C VAL A 45 -8.27 -3.52 0.48
N PHE A 46 -7.82 -2.58 1.30
CA PHE A 46 -6.39 -2.40 1.53
C PHE A 46 -5.75 -3.64 2.17
N GLY A 47 -6.38 -4.18 3.22
CA GLY A 47 -5.85 -5.32 3.97
C GLY A 47 -5.85 -6.62 3.19
N LEU A 48 -6.92 -6.89 2.42
CA LEU A 48 -7.08 -8.15 1.69
C LEU A 48 -6.45 -8.12 0.30
N VAL A 49 -6.30 -6.95 -0.32
CA VAL A 49 -5.84 -6.82 -1.71
C VAL A 49 -4.55 -6.04 -1.80
N ALA A 50 -4.54 -4.75 -1.43
CA ALA A 50 -3.40 -3.87 -1.70
C ALA A 50 -2.13 -4.24 -0.92
N ALA A 51 -2.24 -4.45 0.39
CA ALA A 51 -1.09 -4.76 1.24
C ALA A 51 -0.42 -6.11 0.89
N PRO A 52 -1.16 -7.21 0.62
CA PRO A 52 -0.58 -8.44 0.10
C PRO A 52 0.15 -8.25 -1.23
N ILE A 53 -0.43 -7.48 -2.15
CA ILE A 53 0.19 -7.16 -3.44
C ILE A 53 1.49 -6.39 -3.23
N TYR A 54 1.51 -5.33 -2.42
CA TYR A 54 2.73 -4.55 -2.14
C TYR A 54 3.82 -5.40 -1.50
N TRP A 55 3.45 -6.23 -0.51
CA TRP A 55 4.36 -7.19 0.11
C TRP A 55 4.98 -8.12 -0.92
N TRP A 56 4.17 -8.69 -1.80
CA TRP A 56 4.63 -9.62 -2.83
C TRP A 56 5.54 -8.95 -3.87
N CYS A 57 5.18 -7.76 -4.33
CA CYS A 57 6.00 -6.98 -5.26
C CYS A 57 7.39 -6.69 -4.68
N ILE A 58 7.47 -6.22 -3.43
CA ILE A 58 8.76 -5.96 -2.79
C ILE A 58 9.58 -7.24 -2.64
N LYS A 59 8.94 -8.36 -2.26
CA LYS A 59 9.60 -9.67 -2.16
C LYS A 59 10.17 -10.13 -3.50
N LEU A 60 9.46 -9.92 -4.60
CA LEU A 60 9.95 -10.23 -5.95
C LEU A 60 11.11 -9.30 -6.34
N LEU A 61 10.95 -8.00 -6.20
CA LEU A 61 11.97 -6.98 -6.51
C LEU A 61 13.30 -7.23 -5.81
N LYS A 62 13.25 -7.68 -4.55
CA LYS A 62 14.44 -8.00 -3.77
C LYS A 62 15.33 -9.06 -4.42
N LYS A 63 14.77 -9.96 -5.23
CA LYS A 63 15.54 -10.97 -5.98
C LYS A 63 16.41 -10.33 -7.08
N TYR A 64 15.98 -9.18 -7.61
CA TYR A 64 16.59 -8.56 -8.78
C TYR A 64 17.43 -7.32 -8.45
N THR A 65 17.13 -6.60 -7.37
CA THR A 65 17.87 -5.37 -7.02
C THR A 65 17.93 -5.10 -5.52
N LYS A 66 19.15 -4.80 -5.04
CA LYS A 66 19.39 -4.34 -3.65
C LYS A 66 19.90 -2.89 -3.59
N ARG A 67 20.57 -2.43 -4.65
CA ARG A 67 21.28 -1.14 -4.72
C ARG A 67 20.33 0.06 -4.72
N TYR A 68 19.22 -0.05 -5.45
CA TYR A 68 18.25 1.05 -5.63
C TYR A 68 16.93 0.83 -4.90
N ALA A 69 16.90 -0.09 -3.93
CA ALA A 69 15.69 -0.50 -3.21
C ALA A 69 14.91 0.69 -2.59
N PHE A 70 15.61 1.75 -2.16
CA PHE A 70 14.99 2.92 -1.56
C PHE A 70 14.08 3.69 -2.53
N LEU A 71 14.43 3.72 -3.83
CA LEU A 71 13.65 4.36 -4.88
C LEU A 71 12.71 3.37 -5.58
N LEU A 72 13.20 2.15 -5.84
CA LEU A 72 12.44 1.16 -6.61
C LEU A 72 11.23 0.61 -5.86
N TYR A 73 11.34 0.38 -4.54
CA TYR A 73 10.22 -0.16 -3.77
C TYR A 73 9.01 0.79 -3.76
N PRO A 74 9.14 2.08 -3.40
CA PRO A 74 7.99 2.98 -3.45
C PRO A 74 7.48 3.19 -4.87
N PHE A 75 8.37 3.30 -5.86
CA PHE A 75 7.96 3.49 -7.25
C PHE A 75 7.14 2.31 -7.78
N VAL A 76 7.58 1.08 -7.53
CA VAL A 76 6.83 -0.09 -7.99
C VAL A 76 5.56 -0.29 -7.18
N CYS A 77 5.57 -0.07 -5.87
CA CYS A 77 4.33 -0.11 -5.08
C CYS A 77 3.32 0.95 -5.54
N ALA A 78 3.78 2.15 -5.94
CA ALA A 78 2.95 3.18 -6.55
C ALA A 78 2.38 2.76 -7.91
N LEU A 79 3.19 2.16 -8.79
CA LEU A 79 2.70 1.68 -10.09
C LEU A 79 1.70 0.53 -9.94
N VAL A 80 2.00 -0.40 -9.05
CA VAL A 80 1.16 -1.57 -8.80
C VAL A 80 -0.13 -1.19 -8.07
N ALA A 81 -0.16 -0.03 -7.41
CA ALA A 81 -1.36 0.56 -6.81
C ALA A 81 -2.51 0.77 -7.82
N LEU A 82 -2.20 0.83 -9.11
CA LEU A 82 -3.21 0.85 -10.16
C LEU A 82 -4.07 -0.42 -10.14
N ILE A 83 -3.50 -1.60 -9.86
CA ILE A 83 -4.22 -2.88 -9.87
C ILE A 83 -5.39 -2.89 -8.87
N PRO A 84 -5.19 -2.63 -7.55
CA PRO A 84 -6.31 -2.58 -6.61
C PRO A 84 -7.28 -1.43 -6.93
N ALA A 85 -6.80 -0.29 -7.45
CA ALA A 85 -7.68 0.79 -7.89
C ALA A 85 -8.61 0.35 -9.04
N PHE A 86 -8.06 -0.32 -10.06
CA PHE A 86 -8.83 -0.91 -11.16
C PHE A 86 -9.84 -1.95 -10.68
N PHE A 87 -9.45 -2.80 -9.73
CA PHE A 87 -10.35 -3.81 -9.16
C PHE A 87 -11.55 -3.16 -8.46
N VAL A 88 -11.32 -2.10 -7.67
CA VAL A 88 -12.39 -1.37 -6.97
C VAL A 88 -13.31 -0.66 -7.97
N LEU A 89 -12.75 -0.05 -9.01
CA LEU A 89 -13.54 0.71 -9.99
C LEU A 89 -14.33 -0.18 -10.95
N THR A 90 -13.92 -1.44 -11.17
CA THR A 90 -14.60 -2.35 -12.11
C THR A 90 -15.60 -3.28 -11.44
N VAL A 91 -15.38 -3.70 -10.19
CA VAL A 91 -16.21 -4.74 -9.54
C VAL A 91 -17.25 -4.14 -8.58
N PRO A 92 -16.88 -3.47 -7.48
CA PRO A 92 -17.86 -2.93 -6.52
C PRO A 92 -18.45 -1.56 -6.90
N TYR A 93 -17.69 -0.66 -7.55
CA TYR A 93 -18.14 0.72 -7.80
C TYR A 93 -18.66 0.98 -9.23
N SER A 94 -18.52 0.03 -10.15
CA SER A 94 -19.10 0.14 -11.50
C SER A 94 -20.62 0.19 -11.49
N ALA A 95 -21.26 -0.43 -10.49
CA ALA A 95 -22.71 -0.41 -10.28
C ALA A 95 -23.27 0.98 -9.89
N ILE A 96 -22.42 1.89 -9.41
CA ILE A 96 -22.78 3.25 -8.98
C ILE A 96 -22.20 4.33 -9.90
N GLY A 97 -21.76 3.95 -11.10
CA GLY A 97 -21.32 4.88 -12.14
C GLY A 97 -19.88 5.37 -12.04
N ALA A 98 -19.10 4.89 -11.05
CA ALA A 98 -17.67 5.18 -11.02
C ALA A 98 -16.98 4.39 -12.15
N THR A 99 -16.19 5.08 -12.96
CA THR A 99 -15.44 4.46 -14.06
C THR A 99 -13.95 4.72 -13.87
N VAL A 100 -13.13 3.95 -14.57
CA VAL A 100 -11.66 4.08 -14.58
C VAL A 100 -11.20 5.52 -14.84
N PHE A 101 -11.95 6.27 -15.65
CA PHE A 101 -11.60 7.66 -16.02
C PHE A 101 -12.51 8.69 -15.37
N SER A 102 -13.39 8.28 -14.43
CA SER A 102 -14.24 9.24 -13.75
C SER A 102 -13.44 10.03 -12.72
N PRO A 103 -13.88 11.26 -12.38
CA PRO A 103 -13.34 12.03 -11.28
C PRO A 103 -13.16 11.18 -10.00
N GLU A 104 -14.14 10.34 -9.67
CA GLU A 104 -14.13 9.45 -8.49
C GLU A 104 -12.97 8.45 -8.52
N GLY A 105 -12.57 8.00 -9.71
CA GLY A 105 -11.39 7.15 -9.90
C GLY A 105 -10.10 7.77 -9.36
N TRP A 106 -9.94 9.09 -9.48
CA TRP A 106 -8.77 9.82 -9.00
C TRP A 106 -8.60 9.73 -7.48
N LEU A 107 -9.69 9.64 -6.73
CA LEU A 107 -9.66 9.43 -5.28
C LEU A 107 -9.01 8.10 -4.95
N PHE A 108 -9.41 7.03 -5.64
CA PHE A 108 -8.87 5.69 -5.43
C PHE A 108 -7.43 5.58 -5.92
N TYR A 109 -7.11 6.14 -7.08
CA TYR A 109 -5.72 6.19 -7.57
C TYR A 109 -4.80 6.92 -6.58
N GLY A 110 -5.24 8.06 -6.06
CA GLY A 110 -4.50 8.81 -5.03
C GLY A 110 -4.31 8.01 -3.75
N PHE A 111 -5.40 7.42 -3.24
CA PHE A 111 -5.39 6.57 -2.04
C PHE A 111 -4.37 5.43 -2.15
N PHE A 112 -4.47 4.61 -3.20
CA PHE A 112 -3.58 3.45 -3.35
C PHE A 112 -2.16 3.88 -3.70
N THR A 113 -1.96 4.95 -4.48
CA THR A 113 -0.61 5.42 -4.84
C THR A 113 0.14 5.93 -3.60
N ALA A 114 -0.50 6.80 -2.80
CA ALA A 114 0.11 7.31 -1.58
C ALA A 114 0.41 6.19 -0.58
N SER A 115 -0.53 5.25 -0.44
CA SER A 115 -0.33 4.03 0.34
C SER A 115 0.90 3.25 -0.14
N GLY A 116 0.97 2.93 -1.44
CA GLY A 116 2.08 2.21 -2.05
C GLY A 116 3.43 2.87 -1.82
N ILE A 117 3.53 4.19 -1.96
CA ILE A 117 4.76 4.96 -1.69
C ILE A 117 5.19 4.79 -0.23
N VAL A 118 4.28 5.00 0.73
CA VAL A 118 4.59 4.89 2.16
C VAL A 118 4.95 3.45 2.53
N PHE A 119 4.28 2.45 1.96
CA PHE A 119 4.61 1.05 2.15
C PHE A 119 5.99 0.69 1.58
N GLY A 120 6.33 1.15 0.38
CA GLY A 120 7.63 0.90 -0.23
C GLY A 120 8.78 1.56 0.54
N LEU A 121 8.62 2.83 0.93
CA LEU A 121 9.61 3.57 1.73
C LEU A 121 9.79 2.95 3.12
N GLY A 122 8.69 2.75 3.84
CA GLY A 122 8.73 2.22 5.19
C GLY A 122 9.34 0.81 5.24
N TRP A 123 9.19 0.01 4.18
CA TRP A 123 9.76 -1.33 4.12
C TRP A 123 11.28 -1.30 4.28
N LYS A 124 11.90 -0.35 3.57
CA LYS A 124 13.34 -0.14 3.59
C LYS A 124 13.78 0.54 4.90
N LEU A 125 13.08 1.59 5.32
CA LEU A 125 13.40 2.36 6.54
C LEU A 125 13.30 1.51 7.81
N LEU A 126 12.23 0.72 7.94
CA LEU A 126 12.02 -0.18 9.08
C LEU A 126 12.84 -1.48 8.95
N LYS A 127 13.65 -1.62 7.90
CA LYS A 127 14.52 -2.77 7.63
C LYS A 127 13.75 -4.09 7.79
N ILE A 128 12.53 -4.14 7.24
CA ILE A 128 11.65 -5.34 7.29
C ILE A 128 12.36 -6.56 6.70
N ASP A 129 13.31 -6.30 5.81
CA ASP A 129 14.21 -7.25 5.17
C ASP A 129 15.23 -7.97 6.07
N ARG A 130 15.42 -7.55 7.33
CA ARG A 130 16.33 -8.23 8.29
C ARG A 130 15.73 -9.55 8.80
N PHE A 131 15.41 -10.43 7.87
CA PHE A 131 15.32 -11.85 8.18
C PHE A 131 16.76 -12.36 8.18
N MET A 132 17.28 -12.72 9.35
CA MET A 132 18.53 -13.44 9.45
C MET A 132 18.26 -14.83 8.85
N PRO A 133 18.90 -15.21 7.74
CA PRO A 133 18.64 -16.53 7.16
C PRO A 133 19.02 -17.62 8.16
N LEU A 134 18.29 -18.74 8.17
CA LEU A 134 18.44 -19.84 9.15
C LEU A 134 19.90 -20.30 9.36
N HIS A 135 20.74 -20.25 8.31
CA HIS A 135 22.16 -20.58 8.41
C HIS A 135 22.97 -19.57 9.25
N GLN A 136 22.60 -18.28 9.25
CA GLN A 136 23.21 -17.27 10.12
C GLN A 136 22.69 -17.37 11.56
N LEU A 137 21.43 -17.76 11.74
CA LEU A 137 20.86 -18.03 13.07
C LEU A 137 21.57 -19.23 13.73
N ALA A 138 21.74 -20.32 12.96
CA ALA A 138 22.43 -21.52 13.42
C ALA A 138 23.91 -21.27 13.78
N ALA A 139 24.59 -20.35 13.07
CA ALA A 139 25.95 -19.96 13.39
C ALA A 139 26.05 -19.17 14.71
N GLN A 140 25.04 -18.35 15.04
CA GLN A 140 24.98 -17.64 16.31
C GLN A 140 24.78 -18.58 17.51
N PHE A 141 23.98 -19.64 17.35
CA PHE A 141 23.75 -20.64 18.39
C PHE A 141 24.85 -21.70 18.51
N ARG A 142 25.79 -21.78 17.56
CA ARG A 142 26.97 -22.67 17.64
C ARG A 142 28.18 -22.05 18.34
N MET A 143 28.14 -20.74 18.64
CA MET A 143 29.23 -20.02 19.31
C MET A 143 28.85 -19.54 20.72
N GLY A 144 27.74 -20.03 21.27
CA GLY A 144 27.28 -19.75 22.63
C GLY A 144 27.26 -21.01 23.49
#